data_AF-A0A2H0E1E5-F1
#
_entry.id   AF-A0A2H0E1E5-F1
#
_cell.length_a   1.000
_cell.length_b   1.000
_cell.length_c   1.000
_cell.angle_alpha   90.00
_cell.angle_beta   90.00
_cell.angle_gamma   90.00
#
_symmetry.space_group_name_H-M   'P 1'
#
loop_
_entity.id
_entity.type
_entity.pdbx_description
1 polymer ?
#
loop_
_entity_poly.entity_id
_entity_poly.type
_entity_poly.pdbx_seq_one_letter_code
_entity_poly.pdbx_strand_id
1 'polypeptide(L)'
;MPNLSLNPLFWPNQADIVVDETKPNIFIGGGIATKTELSQAVPFDIAGFLLSAEFIKRLIPKSQVFLLIADQHAWLANNFNQEKSKKIADNLEQIVKKIIANFNLAGWKVFRASQIFPDALPQSYEELEKRDVAHFFNQHNCGLKIGWSFSLAEGNHKTDESHFDQQLNIPIQSIFTKPGVTANPKKPFESPYICTDPATRITVDILSTSKVESTNLAVKNHLNRITILFEQLIETFPNKTPLKEKVKKIIEKIIC
;
A
#
# COMPACT_ATOMS: atom_id res chain seq x y z
N MET A 1 9.39 -20.77 -10.95
CA MET A 1 8.44 -20.15 -10.01
C MET A 1 8.90 -18.73 -9.70
N PRO A 2 7.98 -17.77 -9.49
CA PRO A 2 8.33 -16.38 -9.24
C PRO A 2 9.06 -16.26 -7.89
N ASN A 3 10.30 -15.75 -7.88
CA ASN A 3 11.08 -15.65 -6.64
C ASN A 3 10.70 -14.38 -5.86
N LEU A 4 9.77 -14.51 -4.91
CA LEU A 4 9.30 -13.42 -4.04
C LEU A 4 10.43 -12.78 -3.21
N SER A 5 11.51 -13.51 -2.92
CA SER A 5 12.64 -13.01 -2.12
C SER A 5 13.39 -11.83 -2.76
N LEU A 6 13.21 -11.60 -4.06
CA LEU A 6 13.83 -10.47 -4.75
C LEU A 6 13.18 -9.13 -4.39
N ASN A 7 11.93 -9.14 -3.91
CA ASN A 7 11.29 -7.96 -3.37
C ASN A 7 11.59 -7.85 -1.86
N PRO A 8 12.39 -6.85 -1.43
CA PRO A 8 12.83 -6.73 -0.04
C PRO A 8 11.71 -6.31 0.94
N LEU A 9 10.57 -5.87 0.42
CA LEU A 9 9.40 -5.47 1.20
C LEU A 9 8.48 -6.63 1.53
N PHE A 10 8.57 -7.76 0.84
CA PHE A 10 7.83 -8.97 1.23
C PHE A 10 8.43 -9.61 2.49
N TRP A 11 7.57 -10.25 3.28
CA TRP A 11 8.02 -11.16 4.31
C TRP A 11 8.70 -12.39 3.69
N PRO A 12 9.78 -12.90 4.29
CA PRO A 12 10.36 -14.18 3.87
C PRO A 12 9.38 -15.32 4.19
N ASN A 13 9.44 -16.42 3.43
CA ASN A 13 8.64 -17.64 3.64
C ASN A 13 7.13 -17.49 3.39
N GLN A 14 6.72 -16.59 2.50
CA GLN A 14 5.36 -16.60 1.97
C GLN A 14 5.18 -17.77 1.00
N ALA A 15 3.95 -18.28 0.90
CA ALA A 15 3.61 -19.32 -0.07
C ALA A 15 3.94 -18.86 -1.50
N ASP A 16 4.26 -19.83 -2.37
CA ASP A 16 4.46 -19.57 -3.79
C ASP A 16 3.18 -18.98 -4.40
N ILE A 17 3.37 -18.11 -5.40
CA ILE A 17 2.25 -17.54 -6.15
C ILE A 17 1.63 -18.63 -7.01
N VAL A 18 0.34 -18.89 -6.78
CA VAL A 18 -0.48 -19.75 -7.62
C VAL A 18 -1.39 -18.84 -8.44
N VAL A 19 -1.06 -18.66 -9.72
CA VAL A 19 -1.86 -17.84 -10.61
C VAL A 19 -2.99 -18.68 -11.19
N ASP A 20 -4.23 -18.32 -10.84
CA ASP A 20 -5.40 -18.74 -11.61
C ASP A 20 -5.44 -17.95 -12.92
N GLU A 21 -5.27 -18.63 -14.05
CA GLU A 21 -5.29 -17.99 -15.38
C GLU A 21 -6.62 -17.30 -15.71
N THR A 22 -7.72 -17.71 -15.08
CA THR A 22 -9.04 -17.08 -15.22
C THR A 22 -9.17 -15.82 -14.36
N LYS A 23 -8.30 -15.66 -13.34
CA LYS A 23 -8.26 -14.53 -12.43
C LYS A 23 -6.83 -13.99 -12.23
N PRO A 24 -6.17 -13.50 -13.29
CA PRO A 24 -4.76 -13.13 -13.24
C PRO A 24 -4.51 -11.77 -12.57
N ASN A 25 -5.55 -10.99 -12.28
CA ASN A 25 -5.39 -9.61 -11.83
C ASN A 25 -5.12 -9.50 -10.34
N ILE A 26 -4.58 -8.35 -9.96
CA ILE A 26 -4.10 -8.06 -8.61
C ILE A 26 -4.98 -6.96 -8.02
N PHE A 27 -5.52 -7.20 -6.84
CA PHE A 27 -6.24 -6.22 -6.02
C PHE A 27 -5.33 -5.70 -4.91
N ILE A 28 -5.37 -4.39 -4.66
CA ILE A 28 -4.76 -3.75 -3.49
C ILE A 28 -5.69 -2.70 -2.88
N GLY A 29 -5.72 -2.64 -1.55
CA GLY A 29 -6.47 -1.65 -0.79
C GLY A 29 -5.58 -0.49 -0.31
N GLY A 30 -6.15 0.72 -0.28
CA GLY A 30 -5.54 1.92 0.28
C GLY A 30 -6.52 2.61 1.22
N GLY A 31 -6.37 2.43 2.51
CA GLY A 31 -7.13 3.13 3.54
C GLY A 31 -6.70 4.60 3.72
N ILE A 32 -7.59 5.41 4.29
CA ILE A 32 -7.31 6.82 4.61
C ILE A 32 -7.38 7.12 6.11
N ALA A 33 -7.66 6.09 6.92
CA ALA A 33 -7.89 6.22 8.34
C ALA A 33 -7.54 4.91 9.05
N THR A 34 -7.02 5.04 10.26
CA THR A 34 -7.07 3.96 11.26
C THR A 34 -8.48 3.95 11.89
N LYS A 35 -8.70 3.06 12.87
CA LYS A 35 -9.94 3.07 13.64
C LYS A 35 -10.22 4.41 14.34
N THR A 36 -9.18 5.14 14.75
CA THR A 36 -9.31 6.30 15.64
C THR A 36 -8.73 7.60 15.08
N GLU A 37 -7.96 7.54 14.00
CA GLU A 37 -7.28 8.70 13.42
C GLU A 37 -7.36 8.69 11.89
N LEU A 38 -7.66 9.85 11.30
CA LEU A 38 -7.50 10.11 9.87
C LEU A 38 -6.02 10.26 9.50
N SER A 39 -5.65 9.85 8.29
CA SER A 39 -4.32 10.13 7.75
C SER A 39 -4.11 11.63 7.60
N GLN A 40 -2.96 12.14 8.07
CA GLN A 40 -2.60 13.55 8.00
C GLN A 40 -1.72 13.88 6.79
N ALA A 41 -1.07 12.86 6.19
CA ALA A 41 -0.20 13.00 5.02
C ALA A 41 -0.16 11.70 4.21
N VAL A 42 0.42 11.73 3.01
CA VAL A 42 0.75 10.51 2.27
C VAL A 42 2.19 10.09 2.64
N PRO A 43 2.37 8.94 3.30
CA PRO A 43 3.70 8.46 3.67
C PRO A 43 4.51 8.04 2.43
N PHE A 44 5.83 8.12 2.49
CA PHE A 44 6.71 7.65 1.40
C PHE A 44 6.59 6.13 1.17
N ASP A 45 6.20 5.37 2.20
CA ASP A 45 6.01 3.92 2.17
C ASP A 45 5.02 3.46 1.07
N ILE A 46 4.08 4.33 0.65
CA ILE A 46 3.13 4.03 -0.44
C ILE A 46 3.87 3.63 -1.71
N ALA A 47 5.00 4.28 -2.02
CA ALA A 47 5.78 3.96 -3.21
C ALA A 47 6.28 2.51 -3.16
N GLY A 48 6.77 2.06 -2.01
CA GLY A 48 7.19 0.67 -1.81
C GLY A 48 6.03 -0.32 -1.95
N PHE A 49 4.86 0.03 -1.45
CA PHE A 49 3.66 -0.79 -1.57
C PHE A 49 3.21 -0.93 -3.03
N LEU A 50 3.14 0.17 -3.77
CA LEU A 50 2.78 0.13 -5.20
C LEU A 50 3.82 -0.62 -6.04
N LEU A 51 5.11 -0.39 -5.77
CA LEU A 51 6.20 -1.11 -6.44
C LEU A 51 6.18 -2.61 -6.13
N SER A 52 5.69 -3.01 -4.96
CA SER A 52 5.52 -4.43 -4.62
C SER A 52 4.43 -5.08 -5.46
N ALA A 53 3.32 -4.37 -5.71
CA ALA A 53 2.29 -4.84 -6.63
C ALA A 53 2.78 -4.86 -8.08
N GLU A 54 3.55 -3.86 -8.50
CA GLU A 54 4.20 -3.85 -9.82
C GLU A 54 5.15 -5.04 -10.00
N PHE A 55 5.94 -5.36 -8.97
CA PHE A 55 6.85 -6.50 -8.97
C PHE A 55 6.08 -7.81 -9.26
N ILE A 56 4.95 -8.05 -8.59
CA ILE A 56 4.10 -9.22 -8.85
C ILE A 56 3.48 -9.17 -10.24
N LYS A 57 2.95 -8.01 -10.66
CA LYS A 57 2.35 -7.84 -11.97
C LYS A 57 3.31 -8.23 -13.10
N ARG A 58 4.60 -7.88 -12.98
CA ARG A 58 5.63 -8.24 -13.97
C ARG A 58 5.93 -9.74 -14.02
N LEU A 59 5.59 -10.50 -12.99
CA LEU A 59 5.73 -11.95 -12.93
C LEU A 59 4.52 -12.70 -13.52
N ILE A 60 3.40 -11.99 -13.74
CA ILE A 60 2.13 -12.56 -14.20
C ILE A 60 1.77 -11.93 -15.53
N PRO A 61 1.98 -12.63 -16.67
CA PRO A 61 1.68 -12.10 -17.99
C PRO A 61 0.25 -11.56 -18.10
N LYS A 62 0.09 -10.38 -18.71
CA LYS A 62 -1.20 -9.72 -18.98
C LYS A 62 -2.02 -9.29 -17.75
N SER A 63 -1.51 -9.48 -16.53
CA SER A 63 -2.18 -9.02 -15.33
C SER A 63 -2.29 -7.49 -15.27
N GLN A 64 -3.37 -7.02 -14.65
CA GLN A 64 -3.61 -5.62 -14.29
C GLN A 64 -3.60 -5.48 -12.77
N VAL A 65 -3.29 -4.27 -12.29
CA VAL A 65 -3.40 -3.91 -10.87
C VAL A 65 -4.59 -2.99 -10.68
N PHE A 66 -5.46 -3.34 -9.74
CA PHE A 66 -6.62 -2.58 -9.34
C PHE A 66 -6.42 -2.09 -7.91
N LEU A 67 -6.21 -0.78 -7.74
CA LEU A 67 -6.12 -0.13 -6.44
C LEU A 67 -7.47 0.46 -6.07
N LEU A 68 -7.97 0.13 -4.89
CA LEU A 68 -9.12 0.76 -4.29
C LEU A 68 -8.70 1.66 -3.13
N ILE A 69 -9.05 2.94 -3.20
CA ILE A 69 -9.00 3.84 -2.05
C ILE A 69 -10.28 3.63 -1.24
N ALA A 70 -10.13 3.02 -0.07
CA ALA A 70 -11.20 2.64 0.84
C ALA A 70 -11.69 3.84 1.66
N ASP A 71 -12.06 4.92 0.97
CA ASP A 71 -12.47 6.17 1.58
C ASP A 71 -13.72 6.00 2.46
N GLN A 72 -14.71 5.24 1.97
CA GLN A 72 -15.95 4.91 2.68
C GLN A 72 -15.75 4.29 4.05
N HIS A 73 -14.68 3.50 4.26
CA HIS A 73 -14.42 2.86 5.54
C HIS A 73 -14.27 3.90 6.66
N ALA A 74 -13.74 5.08 6.34
CA ALA A 74 -13.55 6.15 7.32
C ALA A 74 -14.89 6.65 7.90
N TRP A 75 -15.91 6.89 7.07
CA TRP A 75 -17.17 7.44 7.57
C TRP A 75 -18.26 6.40 7.81
N LEU A 76 -18.28 5.28 7.08
CA LEU A 76 -19.28 4.22 7.24
C LEU A 76 -18.98 3.31 8.43
N ALA A 77 -17.71 2.99 8.70
CA ALA A 77 -17.33 2.12 9.81
C ALA A 77 -16.76 2.89 11.01
N ASN A 78 -15.94 3.91 10.76
CA ASN A 78 -15.22 4.63 11.83
C ASN A 78 -15.87 5.97 12.23
N ASN A 79 -17.00 6.34 11.64
CA ASN A 79 -17.76 7.56 11.95
C ASN A 79 -16.97 8.88 11.77
N PHE A 80 -15.94 8.91 10.92
CA PHE A 80 -15.28 10.16 10.57
C PHE A 80 -16.17 11.06 9.70
N ASN A 81 -15.88 12.37 9.72
CA ASN A 81 -16.55 13.31 8.84
C ASN A 81 -16.29 12.98 7.36
N GLN A 82 -17.36 12.85 6.57
CA GLN A 82 -17.29 12.43 5.17
C GLN A 82 -16.53 13.41 4.28
N GLU A 83 -16.72 14.73 4.44
CA GLU A 83 -16.04 15.73 3.62
C GLU A 83 -14.53 15.74 3.86
N LYS A 84 -14.10 15.65 5.13
CA LYS A 84 -12.68 15.51 5.49
C LYS A 84 -12.09 14.23 4.92
N SER A 85 -12.83 13.13 5.00
CA SER A 85 -12.42 11.83 4.46
C SER A 85 -12.23 11.88 2.93
N LYS A 86 -13.16 12.51 2.21
CA LYS A 86 -13.06 12.74 0.76
C LYS A 86 -11.82 13.54 0.38
N LYS A 87 -11.50 14.63 1.10
CA LYS A 87 -10.28 15.42 0.86
C LYS A 87 -8.99 14.63 1.04
N ILE A 88 -8.94 13.75 2.04
CA ILE A 88 -7.77 12.88 2.26
C ILE A 88 -7.67 11.83 1.16
N ALA A 89 -8.81 11.26 0.74
CA ALA A 89 -8.87 10.35 -0.41
C ALA A 89 -8.44 11.03 -1.72
N ASP A 90 -8.83 12.30 -1.94
CA ASP A 90 -8.37 13.11 -3.07
C ASP A 90 -6.85 13.22 -3.09
N ASN A 91 -6.25 13.56 -1.95
CA ASN A 91 -4.81 13.69 -1.83
C ASN A 91 -4.08 12.36 -2.08
N LEU A 92 -4.56 11.26 -1.48
CA LEU A 92 -3.98 9.93 -1.71
C LEU A 92 -4.09 9.52 -3.17
N GLU A 93 -5.26 9.72 -3.81
CA GLU A 93 -5.46 9.39 -5.21
C GLU A 93 -4.53 10.17 -6.13
N GLN A 94 -4.39 11.48 -5.91
CA GLN A 94 -3.49 12.31 -6.71
C GLN A 94 -2.05 11.83 -6.62
N ILE A 95 -1.55 11.53 -5.41
CA ILE A 95 -0.19 11.02 -5.23
C ILE A 95 -0.02 9.64 -5.87
N VAL A 96 -0.98 8.72 -5.68
CA VAL A 96 -0.95 7.38 -6.31
C VAL A 96 -0.92 7.50 -7.84
N LYS A 97 -1.77 8.35 -8.42
CA LYS A 97 -1.80 8.58 -9.88
C LYS A 97 -0.50 9.19 -10.39
N LYS A 98 0.11 10.12 -9.65
CA LYS A 98 1.44 10.66 -9.97
C LYS A 98 2.53 9.58 -9.94
N ILE A 99 2.55 8.72 -8.91
CA ILE A 99 3.48 7.58 -8.85
C ILE A 99 3.32 6.69 -10.08
N ILE A 100 2.08 6.28 -10.39
CA ILE A 100 1.77 5.42 -11.55
C ILE A 100 2.27 6.07 -12.85
N ALA A 101 1.94 7.33 -13.09
CA ALA A 101 2.32 8.05 -14.30
C ALA A 101 3.84 8.23 -14.40
N ASN A 102 4.47 8.79 -13.36
CA ASN A 102 5.87 9.19 -13.41
C ASN A 102 6.84 8.00 -13.32
N PHE A 103 6.39 6.87 -12.79
CA PHE A 103 7.15 5.62 -12.78
C PHE A 103 6.81 4.72 -13.98
N ASN A 104 5.94 5.17 -14.89
CA ASN A 104 5.48 4.43 -16.08
C ASN A 104 4.88 3.04 -15.75
N LEU A 105 4.04 2.96 -14.71
CA LEU A 105 3.42 1.71 -14.27
C LEU A 105 2.20 1.39 -15.15
N ALA A 106 2.39 0.63 -16.23
CA ALA A 106 1.31 0.28 -17.17
C ALA A 106 0.26 -0.68 -16.57
N GLY A 107 -0.99 -0.63 -17.02
CA GLY A 107 -2.01 -1.61 -16.61
C GLY A 107 -2.53 -1.42 -15.17
N TRP A 108 -2.38 -0.22 -14.62
CA TRP A 108 -2.91 0.17 -13.32
C TRP A 108 -4.25 0.89 -13.45
N LYS A 109 -5.20 0.59 -12.56
CA LYS A 109 -6.48 1.28 -12.43
C LYS A 109 -6.71 1.65 -10.97
N VAL A 110 -7.15 2.89 -10.73
CA VAL A 110 -7.38 3.44 -9.39
C VAL A 110 -8.84 3.81 -9.25
N PHE A 111 -9.46 3.37 -8.15
CA PHE A 111 -10.85 3.62 -7.83
C PHE A 111 -11.00 4.17 -6.42
N ARG A 112 -12.14 4.80 -6.13
CA ARG A 112 -12.60 5.04 -4.77
C ARG A 112 -13.80 4.17 -4.43
N ALA A 113 -13.87 3.71 -3.19
CA ALA A 113 -15.04 2.97 -2.71
C ALA A 113 -16.32 3.81 -2.86
N SER A 114 -16.27 5.11 -2.57
CA SER A 114 -17.40 6.03 -2.78
C SER A 114 -17.86 6.19 -4.23
N GLN A 115 -16.99 5.91 -5.21
CA GLN A 115 -17.34 5.97 -6.64
C GLN A 115 -17.98 4.66 -7.11
N ILE A 116 -17.50 3.52 -6.59
CA ILE A 116 -18.03 2.20 -6.96
C ILE A 116 -19.36 1.92 -6.24
N PHE A 117 -19.51 2.37 -4.99
CA PHE A 117 -20.65 2.06 -4.14
C PHE A 117 -21.34 3.34 -3.63
N PRO A 118 -21.92 4.17 -4.51
CA PRO A 118 -22.46 5.49 -4.12
C PRO A 118 -23.53 5.42 -3.01
N ASP A 119 -24.32 4.34 -2.99
CA ASP A 119 -25.46 4.15 -2.08
C ASP A 119 -25.14 3.23 -0.90
N ALA A 120 -23.86 3.04 -0.56
CA ALA A 120 -23.46 2.17 0.54
C ALA A 120 -23.96 2.68 1.90
N LEU A 121 -24.51 1.76 2.69
CA LEU A 121 -24.97 2.01 4.06
C LEU A 121 -23.84 1.74 5.08
N PRO A 122 -23.93 2.31 6.31
CA PRO A 122 -23.01 1.98 7.38
C PRO A 122 -22.94 0.48 7.67
N GLN A 123 -21.72 -0.06 7.75
CA GLN A 123 -21.43 -1.47 8.01
C GLN A 123 -20.15 -1.57 8.85
N SER A 124 -19.84 -2.76 9.38
CA SER A 124 -18.56 -2.97 10.04
C SER A 124 -17.41 -2.86 9.04
N TYR A 125 -16.20 -2.60 9.54
CA TYR A 125 -15.00 -2.52 8.72
C TYR A 125 -14.78 -3.81 7.91
N GLU A 126 -15.01 -4.96 8.55
CA GLU A 126 -14.87 -6.29 7.96
C GLU A 126 -15.85 -6.53 6.79
N GLU A 127 -17.10 -6.07 6.93
CA GLU A 127 -18.10 -6.22 5.87
C GLU A 127 -17.82 -5.30 4.68
N LEU A 128 -17.30 -4.10 4.92
CA LEU A 128 -16.84 -3.22 3.85
C LEU A 128 -15.62 -3.80 3.12
N GLU A 129 -14.65 -4.35 3.86
CA GLU A 129 -13.48 -5.02 3.28
C GLU A 129 -13.89 -6.24 2.43
N LYS A 130 -14.79 -7.09 2.94
CA LYS A 130 -15.35 -8.23 2.19
C LYS A 130 -16.04 -7.79 0.91
N ARG A 131 -16.89 -6.75 0.98
CA ARG A 131 -17.58 -6.18 -0.17
C ARG A 131 -16.59 -5.73 -1.24
N ASP A 132 -15.56 -5.01 -0.82
CA ASP A 132 -14.54 -4.45 -1.70
C ASP A 132 -13.77 -5.58 -2.40
N VAL A 133 -13.24 -6.57 -1.65
CA VAL A 133 -12.54 -7.72 -2.23
C VAL A 133 -13.45 -8.53 -3.16
N ALA A 134 -14.70 -8.80 -2.75
CA ALA A 134 -15.67 -9.53 -3.57
C ALA A 134 -15.97 -8.83 -4.89
N HIS A 135 -16.06 -7.50 -4.89
CA HIS A 135 -16.27 -6.74 -6.10
C HIS A 135 -15.12 -6.94 -7.09
N PHE A 136 -13.87 -6.78 -6.68
CA PHE A 136 -12.72 -6.94 -7.57
C PHE A 136 -12.48 -8.39 -7.99
N PHE A 137 -12.73 -9.36 -7.10
CA PHE A 137 -12.66 -10.78 -7.44
C PHE A 137 -13.65 -11.16 -8.56
N ASN A 138 -14.90 -10.68 -8.46
CA ASN A 138 -15.98 -11.03 -9.38
C ASN A 138 -15.99 -10.19 -10.67
N GLN A 139 -15.81 -8.87 -10.56
CA GLN A 139 -15.98 -7.93 -11.68
C GLN A 139 -14.67 -7.66 -12.43
N HIS A 140 -13.53 -7.87 -11.78
CA HIS A 140 -12.22 -7.54 -12.32
C HIS A 140 -11.27 -8.71 -12.39
N ASN A 141 -11.74 -9.95 -12.16
CA ASN A 141 -10.94 -11.17 -12.24
C ASN A 141 -9.65 -11.07 -11.40
N CYS A 142 -9.74 -10.46 -10.22
CA CYS A 142 -8.62 -10.42 -9.29
C CYS A 142 -8.55 -11.74 -8.52
N GLY A 143 -7.51 -12.54 -8.77
CA GLY A 143 -7.23 -13.78 -8.02
C GLY A 143 -6.15 -13.60 -6.96
N LEU A 144 -5.49 -12.44 -6.95
CA LEU A 144 -4.45 -12.08 -6.00
C LEU A 144 -4.81 -10.80 -5.26
N LYS A 145 -4.61 -10.78 -3.95
CA LYS A 145 -4.63 -9.59 -3.12
C LYS A 145 -3.22 -9.33 -2.62
N ILE A 146 -2.73 -8.11 -2.79
CA ILE A 146 -1.50 -7.68 -2.11
C ILE A 146 -1.88 -6.77 -0.96
N GLY A 147 -1.47 -7.19 0.22
CA GLY A 147 -1.75 -6.51 1.46
C GLY A 147 -0.51 -6.25 2.28
N TRP A 148 -0.70 -5.86 3.54
CA TRP A 148 0.41 -5.68 4.50
C TRP A 148 0.11 -6.37 5.83
N SER A 149 1.16 -6.85 6.50
CA SER A 149 1.05 -7.51 7.80
C SER A 149 2.22 -7.21 8.74
N PHE A 150 1.99 -7.19 10.05
CA PHE A 150 3.05 -7.02 11.07
C PHE A 150 3.92 -8.27 11.20
N SER A 151 3.37 -9.44 10.91
CA SER A 151 4.06 -10.72 10.87
C SER A 151 3.27 -11.73 10.06
N LEU A 152 3.95 -12.74 9.51
CA LEU A 152 3.29 -13.94 8.96
C LEU A 152 2.86 -14.94 10.04
N ALA A 153 3.33 -14.79 11.28
CA ALA A 153 2.91 -15.64 12.39
C ALA A 153 1.44 -15.35 12.73
N GLU A 154 0.62 -16.39 12.72
CA GLU A 154 -0.84 -16.31 12.87
C GLU A 154 -1.27 -15.54 14.13
N GLY A 155 -2.24 -14.62 13.96
CA GLY A 155 -3.31 -14.44 14.93
C GLY A 155 -3.22 -13.34 16.00
N ASN A 156 -2.14 -12.56 16.12
CA ASN A 156 -2.00 -11.66 17.27
C ASN A 156 -2.34 -10.17 17.04
N HIS A 157 -2.58 -9.74 15.80
CA HIS A 157 -2.88 -8.33 15.50
C HIS A 157 -4.23 -8.16 14.80
N LYS A 158 -5.26 -7.73 15.56
CA LYS A 158 -6.63 -7.49 15.07
C LYS A 158 -6.78 -6.36 14.04
N THR A 159 -5.70 -5.64 13.74
CA THR A 159 -5.66 -4.51 12.80
C THR A 159 -4.82 -4.82 11.54
N ASP A 160 -4.45 -6.08 11.35
CA ASP A 160 -3.62 -6.58 10.26
C ASP A 160 -4.51 -7.08 9.11
N GLU A 161 -4.13 -6.87 7.85
CA GLU A 161 -4.89 -7.37 6.70
C GLU A 161 -4.96 -8.90 6.66
N SER A 162 -3.94 -9.58 7.18
CA SER A 162 -3.96 -11.05 7.31
C SER A 162 -5.09 -11.56 8.22
N HIS A 163 -5.50 -10.78 9.23
CA HIS A 163 -6.63 -11.12 10.08
C HIS A 163 -7.96 -11.03 9.32
N PHE A 164 -8.11 -10.03 8.46
CA PHE A 164 -9.33 -9.87 7.65
C PHE A 164 -9.40 -10.92 6.54
N ASP A 165 -8.28 -11.26 5.93
CA ASP A 165 -8.23 -12.23 4.83
C ASP A 165 -8.63 -13.64 5.27
N GLN A 166 -8.34 -14.04 6.53
CA GLN A 166 -8.84 -15.30 7.11
C GLN A 166 -10.37 -15.38 7.18
N GLN A 167 -11.07 -14.23 7.12
CA GLN A 167 -12.52 -14.15 7.18
C GLN A 167 -13.17 -14.05 5.79
N LEU A 168 -12.35 -13.98 4.72
CA LEU A 168 -12.84 -13.96 3.35
C LEU A 168 -13.17 -15.40 2.92
N ASN A 169 -14.46 -15.70 2.74
CA ASN A 169 -14.91 -16.93 2.09
C ASN A 169 -14.79 -16.81 0.55
N ILE A 170 -13.67 -16.27 0.06
CA ILE A 170 -13.38 -16.03 -1.36
C ILE A 170 -12.02 -16.66 -1.66
N PRO A 171 -11.88 -17.45 -2.73
CA PRO A 171 -10.61 -18.11 -3.07
C PRO A 171 -9.63 -17.13 -3.73
N ILE A 172 -9.32 -16.03 -3.05
CA ILE A 172 -8.30 -15.06 -3.43
C ILE A 172 -7.02 -15.39 -2.67
N GLN A 173 -5.88 -15.43 -3.37
CA GLN A 173 -4.59 -15.63 -2.73
C GLN A 173 -4.05 -14.30 -2.22
N SER A 174 -3.72 -14.22 -0.93
CA SER A 174 -3.13 -13.02 -0.33
C SER A 174 -1.60 -13.12 -0.24
N ILE A 175 -0.92 -12.01 -0.56
CA ILE A 175 0.52 -11.82 -0.41
C ILE A 175 0.73 -10.55 0.41
N PHE A 176 1.59 -10.60 1.42
CA PHE A 176 1.77 -9.52 2.38
C PHE A 176 3.14 -8.85 2.26
N THR A 177 3.14 -7.53 2.12
CA THR A 177 4.32 -6.71 2.40
C THR A 177 4.48 -6.52 3.91
N LYS A 178 5.68 -6.14 4.31
CA LYS A 178 5.96 -5.54 5.62
C LYS A 178 5.14 -4.24 5.77
N PRO A 179 4.82 -3.82 7.00
CA PRO A 179 4.12 -2.56 7.22
C PRO A 179 5.05 -1.38 6.89
N GLY A 180 4.49 -0.18 6.81
CA GLY A 180 5.27 1.04 6.87
C GLY A 180 5.89 1.23 8.26
N VAL A 181 6.94 2.03 8.35
CA VAL A 181 7.73 2.19 9.59
C VAL A 181 7.75 3.65 10.04
N THR A 182 7.56 3.87 11.34
CA THR A 182 7.62 5.20 11.94
C THR A 182 8.84 5.34 12.87
N ALA A 183 9.23 6.58 13.12
CA ALA A 183 10.23 6.94 14.10
C ALA A 183 9.68 6.91 15.54
N ASN A 184 8.37 6.76 15.74
CA ASN A 184 7.72 6.73 17.04
C ASN A 184 7.87 5.33 17.68
N PRO A 185 8.62 5.17 18.78
CA PRO A 185 8.80 3.87 19.41
C PRO A 185 7.50 3.30 20.00
N LYS A 186 6.49 4.13 20.28
CA LYS A 186 5.17 3.68 20.76
C LYS A 186 4.24 3.21 19.64
N LYS A 187 4.53 3.57 18.40
CA LYS A 187 3.76 3.19 17.20
C LYS A 187 4.74 2.89 16.06
N PRO A 188 5.59 1.87 16.19
CA PRO A 188 6.72 1.65 15.28
C PRO A 188 6.30 1.30 13.85
N PHE A 189 5.05 0.90 13.67
CA PHE A 189 4.50 0.41 12.41
C PHE A 189 3.11 0.99 12.17
N GLU A 190 2.78 1.19 10.90
CA GLU A 190 1.47 1.62 10.42
C GLU A 190 1.30 1.19 8.95
N SER A 191 0.07 1.19 8.44
CA SER A 191 -0.19 0.83 7.05
C SER A 191 0.69 1.65 6.10
N PRO A 192 1.16 1.08 4.97
CA PRO A 192 2.03 1.77 4.02
C PRO A 192 1.43 3.04 3.40
N TYR A 193 0.11 3.24 3.53
CA TYR A 193 -0.64 4.33 2.90
C TYR A 193 -1.29 5.31 3.90
N ILE A 194 -1.22 5.06 5.21
CA ILE A 194 -1.71 5.96 6.27
C ILE A 194 -0.52 6.63 6.94
N CYS A 195 -0.62 7.91 7.30
CA CYS A 195 0.35 8.59 8.15
C CYS A 195 -0.41 9.43 9.19
N THR A 196 -0.61 8.90 10.41
CA THR A 196 -1.32 9.67 11.45
C THR A 196 -0.44 10.72 12.12
N ASP A 197 0.88 10.64 12.00
CA ASP A 197 1.80 11.63 12.54
C ASP A 197 2.94 11.92 11.55
N PRO A 198 2.86 13.02 10.77
CA PRO A 198 3.89 13.41 9.84
C PRO A 198 5.23 13.73 10.49
N ALA A 199 5.29 14.04 11.79
CA ALA A 199 6.56 14.34 12.46
C ALA A 199 7.44 13.09 12.58
N THR A 200 6.82 11.92 12.70
CA THR A 200 7.52 10.65 12.92
C THR A 200 7.64 9.80 11.65
N ARG A 201 7.27 10.34 10.47
CA ARG A 201 7.35 9.61 9.20
C ARG A 201 7.94 10.44 8.07
N ILE A 202 8.56 9.75 7.11
CA ILE A 202 8.93 10.35 5.83
C ILE A 202 7.68 10.35 4.95
N THR A 203 7.33 11.51 4.40
CA THR A 203 6.12 11.72 3.60
C THR A 203 6.48 12.01 2.16
N VAL A 204 5.52 11.96 1.24
CA VAL A 204 5.72 12.41 -0.15
C VAL A 204 5.71 13.94 -0.19
N ASP A 205 6.75 14.52 0.41
CA ASP A 205 7.03 15.95 0.50
C ASP A 205 8.54 16.13 0.59
N ILE A 206 9.09 17.04 -0.23
CA ILE A 206 10.51 17.32 -0.30
C ILE A 206 11.08 17.74 1.06
N LEU A 207 10.31 18.46 1.88
CA LEU A 207 10.74 18.91 3.20
C LEU A 207 10.97 17.73 4.15
N SER A 208 10.29 16.61 3.93
CA SER A 208 10.41 15.43 4.78
C SER A 208 11.78 14.73 4.64
N THR A 209 12.48 14.95 3.53
CA THR A 209 13.80 14.35 3.25
C THR A 209 14.87 14.78 4.25
N SER A 210 14.69 15.95 4.89
CA SER A 210 15.55 16.43 5.95
C SER A 210 15.60 15.49 7.17
N LYS A 211 14.53 14.72 7.41
CA LYS A 211 14.41 13.77 8.53
C LYS A 211 15.12 12.43 8.30
N VAL A 212 15.54 12.13 7.07
CA VAL A 212 16.11 10.81 6.73
C VAL A 212 17.37 10.51 7.53
N GLU A 213 18.19 11.51 7.84
CA GLU A 213 19.44 11.30 8.60
C GLU A 213 19.21 11.18 10.10
N SER A 214 18.21 11.88 10.65
CA SER A 214 17.92 11.89 12.08
C SER A 214 16.98 10.77 12.54
N THR A 215 16.37 10.04 11.60
CA THR A 215 15.49 8.91 11.93
C THR A 215 16.28 7.69 12.44
N ASN A 216 15.57 6.77 13.10
CA ASN A 216 16.15 5.56 13.65
C ASN A 216 16.57 4.54 12.57
N LEU A 217 17.37 3.55 12.96
CA LEU A 217 17.89 2.52 12.05
C LEU A 217 16.79 1.70 11.37
N ALA A 218 15.66 1.44 12.04
CA ALA A 218 14.55 0.68 11.47
C ALA A 218 13.92 1.42 10.28
N VAL A 219 13.69 2.73 10.42
CA VAL A 219 13.20 3.58 9.32
C VAL A 219 14.23 3.65 8.20
N LYS A 220 15.53 3.86 8.50
CA LYS A 220 16.59 3.88 7.47
C LYS A 220 16.63 2.56 6.67
N ASN A 221 16.54 1.42 7.35
CA ASN A 221 16.50 0.12 6.71
C ASN A 221 15.25 -0.05 5.84
N HIS A 222 14.09 0.42 6.29
CA HIS A 222 12.86 0.37 5.50
C HIS A 222 12.96 1.24 4.24
N LEU A 223 13.41 2.49 4.37
CA LEU A 223 13.65 3.39 3.24
C LEU A 223 14.62 2.76 2.23
N ASN A 224 15.71 2.14 2.70
CA ASN A 224 16.67 1.48 1.84
C ASN A 224 16.04 0.31 1.03
N ARG A 225 15.09 -0.43 1.61
CA ARG A 225 14.37 -1.50 0.89
C ARG A 225 13.48 -0.91 -0.20
N ILE A 226 12.80 0.19 0.06
CA ILE A 226 12.02 0.91 -0.96
C ILE A 226 12.94 1.39 -2.09
N THR A 227 14.09 1.99 -1.77
CA THR A 227 15.03 2.47 -2.79
C THR A 227 15.60 1.33 -3.63
N ILE A 228 15.90 0.17 -3.02
CA ILE A 228 16.35 -1.01 -3.75
C ILE A 228 15.28 -1.48 -4.74
N LEU A 229 14.03 -1.59 -4.30
CA LEU A 229 12.93 -2.02 -5.17
C LEU A 229 12.67 -1.01 -6.29
N PHE A 230 12.78 0.29 -6.00
CA PHE A 230 12.73 1.34 -7.00
C PHE A 230 13.86 1.19 -8.04
N GLU A 231 15.10 0.95 -7.60
CA GLU A 231 16.24 0.74 -8.51
C GLU A 231 16.08 -0.49 -9.40
N GLN A 232 15.48 -1.55 -8.87
CA GLN A 232 15.19 -2.77 -9.62
C GLN A 232 14.13 -2.57 -10.70
N LEU A 233 13.12 -1.73 -10.44
CA LEU A 233 11.93 -1.66 -11.29
C LEU A 233 11.87 -0.42 -12.19
N ILE A 234 12.44 0.70 -11.75
CA ILE A 234 12.24 2.02 -12.34
C ILE A 234 13.53 2.56 -12.95
N GLU A 235 14.53 2.89 -12.12
CA GLU A 235 15.81 3.45 -12.58
C GLU A 235 16.90 3.28 -11.53
N THR A 236 18.13 3.00 -11.97
CA THR A 236 19.28 2.83 -11.08
C THR A 236 19.88 4.17 -10.65
N PHE A 237 20.32 4.29 -9.40
CA PHE A 237 21.12 5.43 -8.98
C PHE A 237 22.63 5.18 -9.20
N PRO A 238 23.45 6.23 -9.34
CA PRO A 238 24.90 6.08 -9.34
C PRO A 238 25.40 5.33 -8.10
N ASN A 239 26.48 4.56 -8.27
CA ASN A 239 27.11 3.83 -7.17
C ASN A 239 27.43 4.76 -5.99
N LYS A 240 27.15 4.29 -4.77
CA LYS A 240 27.36 5.02 -3.51
C LYS A 240 26.51 6.29 -3.33
N THR A 241 25.42 6.46 -4.10
CA THR A 241 24.45 7.55 -3.83
C THR A 241 23.89 7.42 -2.40
N PRO A 242 23.97 8.46 -1.56
CA PRO A 242 23.45 8.43 -0.19
C PRO A 242 21.94 8.16 -0.13
N LEU A 243 21.48 7.46 0.92
CA LEU A 243 20.07 7.10 1.08
C LEU A 243 19.14 8.32 1.02
N LYS A 244 19.51 9.41 1.70
CA LYS A 244 18.76 10.67 1.66
C LYS A 244 18.57 11.20 0.24
N GLU A 245 19.61 11.18 -0.58
CA GLU A 245 19.55 11.63 -1.97
C GLU A 245 18.72 10.69 -2.84
N LYS A 246 18.76 9.37 -2.59
CA LYS A 246 17.86 8.42 -3.26
C LYS A 246 16.40 8.71 -2.93
N VAL A 247 16.07 8.83 -1.64
CA VAL A 247 14.70 9.14 -1.19
C VAL A 247 14.23 10.48 -1.76
N LYS A 248 15.10 11.50 -1.73
CA LYS A 248 14.81 12.82 -2.31
C LYS A 248 14.48 12.73 -3.79
N LYS A 249 15.31 12.07 -4.60
CA LYS A 249 15.08 11.91 -6.04
C LYS A 249 13.78 11.17 -6.35
N ILE A 250 13.45 10.14 -5.56
CA ILE A 250 12.18 9.42 -5.72
C ILE A 250 11.01 10.38 -5.41
N ILE A 251 11.06 11.13 -4.32
CA ILE A 251 10.02 12.12 -3.98
C ILE A 251 9.89 13.17 -5.08
N GLU A 252 11.01 13.74 -5.57
CA GLU A 252 11.03 14.70 -6.67
C GLU A 252 10.36 14.11 -7.92
N LYS A 253 10.70 12.87 -8.29
CA LYS A 253 10.08 12.16 -9.40
C LYS A 253 8.59 11.91 -9.20
N ILE A 254 8.10 11.80 -7.96
CA ILE A 254 6.66 11.67 -7.69
C ILE A 254 5.96 13.02 -7.82
N ILE A 255 6.56 14.12 -7.37
CA ILE A 255 5.84 15.41 -7.29
C ILE A 255 5.92 16.24 -8.58
N CYS A 256 7.02 16.13 -9.32
CA CYS A 256 7.31 16.83 -10.58
C CYS A 256 6.68 16.12 -11.78
#